data_AF-A0A1Y5RRH1-F1
#
_entry.id   AF-A0A1Y5RRH1-F1
#
_cell.length_a   1.000
_cell.length_b   1.000
_cell.length_c   1.000
_cell.angle_alpha   90.00
_cell.angle_beta   90.00
_cell.angle_gamma   90.00
#
_symmetry.space_group_name_H-M   'P 1'
#
loop_
_entity.id
_entity.type
_entity.pdbx_description
1 polymer ?
#
loop_
_entity_poly.entity_id
_entity_poly.type
_entity_poly.pdbx_seq_one_letter_code
_entity_poly.pdbx_strand_id
1 'polypeptide(L)'
;MSDDLDKILRDEDRERARMGLRDVGVWGGWVVLIGTVLAVAIFVANGSQNTHHVVGVVEQSLPPSAPDAGTVHLRVLVDGTQITLALPTQIAPPDPGDTLCLRAADHRLTGHRSYVNVDDSFCS
;
A
#
# COMPACT_ATOMS: atom_id res chain seq x y z
N MET A 1 -35.15 -2.86 59.28
CA MET A 1 -34.36 -1.72 58.76
C MET A 1 -33.17 -2.18 57.91
N SER A 2 -32.51 -3.32 58.21
CA SER A 2 -31.48 -3.90 57.33
C SER A 2 -32.04 -4.50 56.03
N ASP A 3 -33.22 -5.13 56.07
CA ASP A 3 -33.83 -5.79 54.89
C ASP A 3 -34.26 -4.84 53.77
N ASP A 4 -34.65 -3.60 54.10
CA ASP A 4 -35.07 -2.63 53.08
C ASP A 4 -33.86 -2.05 52.32
N LEU A 5 -32.71 -1.94 52.97
CA LEU A 5 -31.49 -1.43 52.34
C LEU A 5 -30.92 -2.44 51.32
N ASP A 6 -30.98 -3.74 51.65
CA ASP A 6 -30.54 -4.82 50.76
C ASP A 6 -31.44 -4.95 49.51
N LYS A 7 -32.74 -4.66 49.63
CA LYS A 7 -33.65 -4.63 48.48
C LYS A 7 -33.35 -3.48 47.53
N ILE A 8 -33.10 -2.27 48.07
CA ILE A 8 -32.82 -1.09 47.26
C ILE A 8 -31.51 -1.26 46.48
N LEU A 9 -30.46 -1.78 47.12
CA LEU A 9 -29.18 -2.06 46.46
C LEU A 9 -29.31 -3.09 45.33
N ARG A 10 -30.11 -4.15 45.54
CA ARG A 10 -30.36 -5.18 44.51
C ARG A 10 -31.13 -4.67 43.31
N ASP A 11 -32.09 -3.78 43.51
CA ASP A 11 -32.86 -3.21 42.41
C ASP A 11 -32.03 -2.18 41.62
N GLU A 12 -31.19 -1.40 42.29
CA GLU A 12 -30.30 -0.42 41.63
C GLU A 12 -29.24 -1.10 40.73
N ASP A 13 -28.63 -2.20 41.17
CA ASP A 13 -27.69 -2.97 40.36
C ASP A 13 -28.38 -3.61 39.13
N ARG A 14 -29.65 -4.00 39.29
CA ARG A 14 -30.44 -4.59 38.20
C ARG A 14 -30.81 -3.56 37.13
N GLU A 15 -31.02 -2.30 37.54
CA GLU A 15 -31.28 -1.20 36.63
C GLU A 15 -30.01 -0.67 35.95
N ARG A 16 -28.89 -0.59 36.68
CA ARG A 16 -27.57 -0.25 36.10
C ARG A 16 -27.12 -1.24 35.02
N ALA A 17 -27.37 -2.54 35.21
CA ALA A 17 -27.05 -3.55 34.21
C ALA A 17 -27.85 -3.37 32.89
N ARG A 18 -29.05 -2.77 32.93
CA ARG A 18 -29.83 -2.46 31.73
C ARG A 18 -29.37 -1.18 31.03
N MET A 19 -28.82 -0.23 31.78
CA MET A 19 -28.34 1.06 31.23
C MET A 19 -26.96 0.94 30.57
N GLY A 20 -26.11 0.00 31.00
CA GLY A 20 -24.75 -0.15 30.45
C GLY A 20 -24.66 -0.76 29.04
N LEU A 21 -25.65 -1.56 28.61
CA LEU A 21 -25.57 -2.28 27.32
C LEU A 21 -25.88 -1.40 26.10
N ARG A 22 -26.61 -0.29 26.28
CA ARG A 22 -27.04 0.58 25.17
C ARG A 22 -25.97 1.56 24.73
N ASP A 23 -25.11 1.99 25.63
CA ASP A 23 -24.07 2.98 25.35
C ASP A 23 -22.87 2.32 24.63
N VAL A 24 -22.44 1.13 25.07
CA VAL A 24 -21.28 0.43 24.51
C VAL A 24 -21.47 0.04 23.03
N GLY A 25 -22.70 -0.32 22.62
CA GLY A 25 -23.00 -0.68 21.23
C GLY A 25 -22.94 0.52 20.27
N VAL A 26 -23.37 1.70 20.73
CA VAL A 26 -23.33 2.92 19.91
C VAL A 26 -21.90 3.42 19.79
N TRP A 27 -21.15 3.51 20.89
CA TRP A 27 -19.74 3.92 20.86
C TRP A 27 -18.83 2.95 20.10
N GLY A 28 -19.04 1.64 20.28
CA GLY A 28 -18.29 0.62 19.54
C GLY A 28 -18.55 0.68 18.03
N GLY A 29 -19.80 0.90 17.62
CA GLY A 29 -20.16 1.08 16.21
C GLY A 29 -19.48 2.29 15.57
N TRP A 30 -19.43 3.43 16.25
CA TRP A 30 -18.77 4.64 15.75
C TRP A 30 -17.25 4.47 15.58
N VAL A 31 -16.58 3.79 16.52
CA VAL A 31 -15.13 3.52 16.42
C VAL A 31 -14.82 2.66 15.19
N VAL A 32 -15.63 1.63 14.92
CA VAL A 32 -15.47 0.79 13.73
C VAL A 32 -15.74 1.58 12.45
N LEU A 33 -16.76 2.43 12.44
CA LEU A 33 -17.11 3.27 11.28
C LEU A 33 -16.00 4.27 10.95
N ILE A 34 -15.51 5.00 11.96
CA ILE A 34 -14.41 5.96 11.81
C ILE A 34 -13.14 5.24 11.38
N GLY A 35 -12.81 4.10 12.00
CA GLY A 35 -11.65 3.29 11.62
C GLY A 35 -11.72 2.83 10.17
N THR A 36 -12.91 2.40 9.71
CA THR A 36 -13.12 1.94 8.34
C THR A 36 -13.00 3.08 7.34
N VAL A 37 -13.62 4.23 7.60
CA VAL A 37 -13.51 5.42 6.75
C VAL A 37 -12.06 5.90 6.66
N LEU A 38 -11.33 5.90 7.78
CA LEU A 38 -9.92 6.26 7.81
C LEU A 38 -9.07 5.28 6.99
N ALA A 39 -9.30 3.98 7.13
CA ALA A 39 -8.58 2.95 6.36
C ALA A 39 -8.83 3.09 4.85
N VAL A 40 -10.08 3.34 4.44
CA VAL A 40 -10.42 3.58 3.03
C VAL A 40 -9.78 4.87 2.52
N ALA A 41 -9.81 5.95 3.30
CA ALA A 41 -9.17 7.21 2.93
C ALA A 41 -7.65 7.05 2.73
N ILE A 42 -6.99 6.32 3.63
CA ILE A 42 -5.56 5.98 3.51
C ILE A 42 -5.30 5.13 2.26
N PHE A 43 -6.15 4.14 1.98
CA PHE A 43 -6.02 3.29 0.81
C PHE A 43 -6.18 4.08 -0.50
N VAL A 44 -7.20 4.94 -0.60
CA VAL A 44 -7.43 5.81 -1.76
C VAL A 44 -6.31 6.84 -1.94
N ALA A 45 -5.80 7.40 -0.83
CA ALA A 45 -4.66 8.32 -0.86
C ALA A 45 -3.34 7.63 -1.24
N ASN A 46 -3.19 6.33 -0.95
CA ASN A 46 -2.04 5.51 -1.35
C ASN A 46 -2.09 5.00 -2.79
N GLY A 47 -3.23 5.11 -3.47
CA GLY A 47 -3.30 4.79 -4.89
C GLY A 47 -2.29 5.64 -5.66
N SER A 48 -1.45 5.03 -6.50
CA SER A 48 -0.59 5.75 -7.44
C SER A 48 -1.48 6.60 -8.36
N GLN A 49 -1.60 7.90 -8.07
CA GLN A 49 -2.52 8.77 -8.81
C GLN A 49 -1.94 9.25 -10.14
N ASN A 50 -0.61 9.17 -10.30
CA ASN A 50 0.07 9.57 -11.52
C ASN A 50 0.93 8.40 -12.02
N THR A 51 0.34 7.56 -12.87
CA THR A 51 1.11 6.66 -13.72
C THR A 51 1.34 7.33 -15.06
N HIS A 52 2.59 7.56 -15.43
CA HIS A 52 2.98 8.01 -16.76
C HIS A 52 3.94 7.01 -17.38
N HIS A 53 3.96 6.95 -18.71
CA HIS A 53 4.86 6.07 -19.44
C HIS A 53 6.06 6.88 -19.90
N VAL A 54 7.25 6.31 -19.70
CA VAL A 54 8.53 6.92 -20.05
C VAL A 54 9.37 5.89 -20.77
N VAL A 55 10.17 6.35 -21.72
CA VAL A 55 11.11 5.51 -22.43
C VAL A 55 12.45 5.58 -21.70
N GLY A 56 12.96 4.43 -21.26
CA GLY A 56 14.29 4.29 -20.70
C GLY A 56 15.24 3.65 -21.71
N VAL A 57 16.52 4.01 -21.68
CA VAL A 57 17.56 3.35 -22.48
C VAL A 57 18.42 2.48 -21.58
N VAL A 58 18.60 1.22 -21.94
CA VAL A 58 19.45 0.29 -21.19
C VAL A 58 20.91 0.68 -21.38
N GLU A 59 21.62 0.97 -20.29
CA GLU A 59 23.06 1.26 -20.33
C GLU A 59 23.90 0.04 -20.00
N GLN A 60 23.42 -0.80 -19.06
CA GLN A 60 24.17 -1.96 -18.62
C GLN A 60 23.26 -3.02 -18.03
N SER A 61 23.51 -4.29 -18.38
CA SER A 61 22.97 -5.44 -17.64
C SER A 61 23.98 -5.88 -16.58
N LEU A 62 23.50 -6.00 -15.34
CA LEU A 62 24.26 -6.55 -14.23
C LEU A 62 23.82 -8.01 -14.04
N PRO A 63 24.77 -8.96 -13.97
CA PRO A 63 24.42 -10.35 -13.74
C PRO A 63 23.71 -10.52 -12.39
N PRO A 64 22.78 -11.49 -12.29
CA PRO A 64 22.14 -11.82 -11.02
C PRO A 64 23.21 -12.13 -9.98
N SER A 65 23.10 -11.50 -8.81
CA SER A 65 23.91 -11.89 -7.65
C SER A 65 23.41 -13.23 -7.12
N ALA A 66 24.26 -14.05 -6.50
CA ALA A 66 23.89 -15.38 -6.00
C ALA A 66 22.59 -15.46 -5.14
N PRO A 67 22.23 -14.49 -4.29
CA PRO A 67 20.93 -14.50 -3.60
C PRO A 67 19.72 -14.17 -4.50
N ASP A 68 19.97 -13.55 -5.65
CA ASP A 68 18.97 -12.99 -6.59
C ASP A 68 18.97 -13.74 -7.92
N ALA A 69 19.25 -15.06 -7.91
CA ALA A 69 19.36 -15.91 -9.11
C ALA A 69 18.12 -15.91 -10.04
N GLY A 70 17.00 -15.33 -9.58
CA GLY A 70 15.77 -15.14 -10.34
C GLY A 70 15.57 -13.74 -10.94
N THR A 71 16.50 -12.81 -10.73
CA THR A 71 16.37 -11.40 -11.13
C THR A 71 17.65 -10.83 -11.75
N VAL A 72 17.54 -10.31 -12.97
CA VAL A 72 18.60 -9.52 -13.62
C VAL A 72 18.41 -8.06 -13.23
N HIS A 73 19.49 -7.38 -12.86
CA HIS A 73 19.46 -5.95 -12.63
C HIS A 73 19.89 -5.21 -13.89
N LEU A 74 19.08 -4.26 -14.36
CA LEU A 74 19.41 -3.39 -15.48
C LEU A 74 19.65 -1.98 -14.98
N ARG A 75 20.70 -1.35 -15.47
CA ARG A 75 20.94 0.07 -15.31
C ARG A 75 20.34 0.77 -16.52
N VAL A 76 19.31 1.58 -16.28
CA VAL A 76 18.52 2.22 -17.33
C VAL A 76 18.54 3.72 -17.11
N LEU A 77 18.75 4.47 -18.19
CA LEU A 77 18.72 5.93 -18.20
C LEU A 77 17.31 6.39 -18.57
N VAL A 78 16.65 7.12 -17.67
CA VAL A 78 15.31 7.69 -17.85
C VAL A 78 15.40 9.18 -17.59
N ASP A 79 15.08 10.01 -18.58
CA ASP A 79 15.13 11.48 -18.49
C ASP A 79 16.46 12.02 -17.92
N GLY A 80 17.59 11.39 -18.29
CA GLY A 80 18.92 11.75 -17.80
C GLY A 80 19.24 11.30 -16.37
N THR A 81 18.33 10.55 -15.72
CA THR A 81 18.54 9.92 -14.41
C THR A 81 18.78 8.44 -14.57
N GLN A 82 19.82 7.92 -13.94
CA GLN A 82 20.16 6.51 -13.99
C GLN A 82 19.43 5.75 -12.87
N ILE A 83 18.69 4.70 -13.24
CA ILE A 83 17.91 3.87 -12.33
C ILE A 83 18.31 2.40 -12.46
N THR A 84 18.18 1.64 -11.37
CA THR A 84 18.36 0.20 -11.38
C THR A 84 16.99 -0.48 -11.38
N LEU A 85 16.69 -1.22 -12.45
CA LEU A 85 15.49 -2.03 -12.60
C LEU A 85 15.80 -3.49 -12.30
N ALA A 86 14.92 -4.18 -11.59
CA ALA A 86 15.00 -5.63 -11.43
C ALA A 86 14.00 -6.28 -12.38
N LEU A 87 14.50 -7.08 -13.32
CA LEU A 87 13.67 -7.88 -14.21
C LEU A 87 13.78 -9.35 -13.83
N PRO A 88 12.69 -10.12 -13.91
CA PRO A 88 12.76 -11.57 -13.73
C PRO A 88 13.64 -12.19 -14.84
N THR A 89 14.53 -13.11 -14.46
CA THR A 89 15.48 -13.82 -15.37
C THR A 89 14.80 -14.67 -16.45
N GLN A 90 13.48 -14.87 -16.34
CA GLN A 90 12.65 -15.58 -17.31
C GLN A 90 12.45 -14.79 -18.61
N ILE A 91 12.71 -13.49 -18.59
CA ILE A 91 12.70 -12.61 -19.75
C ILE A 91 14.15 -12.49 -20.23
N ALA A 92 14.39 -12.71 -21.52
CA ALA A 92 15.70 -12.45 -22.10
C ALA A 92 16.07 -10.98 -21.78
N PRO A 93 17.18 -10.72 -21.06
CA PRO A 93 17.51 -9.36 -20.69
C PRO A 93 17.79 -8.56 -21.97
N PRO A 94 17.22 -7.35 -22.08
CA PRO A 94 17.47 -6.46 -23.21
C PRO A 94 18.96 -6.10 -23.28
N ASP A 95 19.44 -5.87 -24.49
CA ASP A 95 20.84 -5.52 -24.73
C ASP A 95 21.12 -4.05 -24.38
N PRO A 96 22.37 -3.70 -24.03
CA PRO A 96 22.75 -2.31 -23.87
C PRO A 96 22.48 -1.51 -25.16
N GLY A 97 21.77 -0.39 -25.03
CA GLY A 97 21.30 0.44 -26.15
C GLY A 97 19.82 0.23 -26.49
N ASP A 98 19.20 -0.84 -26.01
CA ASP A 98 17.77 -1.07 -26.23
C ASP A 98 16.93 -0.06 -25.44
N THR A 99 15.80 0.32 -26.04
CA THR A 99 14.77 1.14 -25.39
C THR A 99 13.77 0.24 -24.69
N LEU A 100 13.37 0.63 -23.47
CA LEU A 100 12.35 -0.03 -22.68
C LEU A 100 11.22 0.94 -22.38
N CYS A 101 9.97 0.49 -22.56
CA CYS A 101 8.82 1.19 -22.03
C CYS A 101 8.68 0.94 -20.52
N LEU A 102 8.69 2.02 -19.74
CA LEU A 102 8.57 1.96 -18.30
C LEU A 102 7.33 2.73 -17.85
N ARG A 103 6.58 2.11 -16.95
CA ARG A 103 5.53 2.80 -16.19
C ARG A 103 6.15 3.40 -14.94
N ALA A 104 6.22 4.72 -14.90
CA ALA A 104 6.59 5.49 -13.73
C ALA A 104 5.35 5.72 -12.86
N ALA A 105 5.40 5.26 -11.62
CA ALA A 105 4.36 5.47 -10.62
C ALA A 105 4.92 6.33 -9.49
N ASP A 106 4.38 7.54 -9.34
CA ASP A 106 4.73 8.45 -8.25
C ASP A 106 3.92 8.11 -6.99
N HIS A 107 4.61 7.80 -5.89
CA HIS A 107 3.98 7.52 -4.60
C HIS A 107 3.96 8.80 -3.76
N ARG A 108 2.78 9.42 -3.65
CA ARG A 108 2.62 10.74 -3.01
C ARG A 108 2.95 10.75 -1.51
N LEU A 109 2.79 9.61 -0.82
CA LEU A 109 3.03 9.47 0.61
C LEU A 109 4.50 9.21 0.96
N THR A 110 5.23 8.46 0.14
CA THR A 110 6.65 8.16 0.38
C THR A 110 7.59 9.09 -0.38
N GLY A 111 7.09 9.81 -1.38
CA GLY A 111 7.91 10.64 -2.28
C GLY A 111 8.81 9.82 -3.21
N HIS A 112 8.68 8.50 -3.22
CA HIS A 112 9.45 7.62 -4.09
C HIS A 112 8.73 7.38 -5.41
N ARG A 113 9.52 7.21 -6.47
CA ARG A 113 9.03 6.82 -7.79
C ARG A 113 9.43 5.37 -8.05
N SER A 114 8.45 4.53 -8.36
CA SER A 114 8.69 3.15 -8.78
C SER A 114 8.57 3.04 -10.28
N TYR A 115 9.45 2.24 -10.89
CA TYR A 115 9.43 1.97 -12.32
C TYR A 115 9.16 0.49 -12.55
N VAL A 116 8.25 0.20 -13.47
CA VAL A 116 7.90 -1.18 -13.86
C VAL A 116 7.98 -1.28 -15.37
N ASN A 117 8.66 -2.31 -15.86
CA ASN A 117 8.68 -2.61 -17.30
C ASN A 117 7.25 -2.96 -17.75
N VAL A 118 6.80 -2.32 -18.82
CA VAL A 118 5.51 -2.59 -19.46
C VAL A 118 5.72 -2.82 -20.94
N ASP A 119 4.70 -3.36 -21.60
CA ASP A 119 4.70 -3.61 -23.03
C ASP A 119 4.98 -2.31 -23.82
N ASP A 120 5.74 -2.41 -24.91
CA ASP A 120 6.14 -1.25 -25.73
C ASP A 120 4.94 -0.51 -26.33
N SER A 121 3.78 -1.17 -26.45
CA SER A 121 2.51 -0.55 -26.88
C SER A 121 2.04 0.61 -26.01
N PHE A 122 2.56 0.78 -24.79
CA PHE A 122 2.23 1.90 -23.91
C PHE A 122 3.09 3.15 -24.14
N CYS A 123 4.18 3.03 -24.90
CA CYS A 123 5.09 4.13 -25.24
C CYS A 123 5.12 4.49 -26.73
N SER A 124 4.31 3.83 -27.56
CA SER A 124 4.19 4.05 -29.01
C SER A 124 3.27 5.20 -29.40
#